data_AF-A0A9E5M2E3-F1
#
_entry.id   AF-A0A9E5M2E3-F1
#
_cell.length_a   1.000
_cell.length_b   1.000
_cell.length_c   1.000
_cell.angle_alpha   90.00
_cell.angle_beta   90.00
_cell.angle_gamma   90.00
#
_symmetry.space_group_name_H-M   'P 1'
#
loop_
_entity.id
_entity.type
_entity.pdbx_description
1 polymer ?
#
loop_
_entity_poly.entity_id
_entity_poly.type
_entity_poly.pdbx_seq_one_letter_code
_entity_poly.pdbx_strand_id
1 'polypeptide(L)' 'VRRLRLHLERLNMKSIRDRLIHLIETEGKDGKFPIPSGLKTLAGELGVTHEAFYRVIATLQSENFLKKEGVQLVLNKK' A
#
# COMPACT_ATOMS: atom_id res chain seq x y z
N VAL A 1 23.51 -1.83 -16.52
CA VAL A 1 23.07 -2.53 -15.28
C VAL A 1 21.67 -2.06 -14.86
N ARG A 2 20.59 -2.51 -15.52
CA ARG A 2 19.21 -2.05 -15.23
C ARG A 2 18.18 -3.18 -15.09
N ARG A 3 18.58 -4.44 -15.30
CA ARG A 3 17.68 -5.62 -15.24
C ARG A 3 17.63 -6.29 -13.86
N LEU A 4 18.71 -6.23 -13.08
CA LEU A 4 18.77 -6.93 -11.78
C LEU A 4 17.95 -6.22 -10.69
N ARG A 5 17.82 -4.88 -10.77
CA ARG A 5 17.04 -4.07 -9.82
C ARG A 5 15.54 -4.44 -9.87
N LEU A 6 15.00 -4.59 -11.07
CA LEU A 6 13.58 -4.95 -11.30
C LEU A 6 13.18 -6.32 -10.75
N HIS A 7 14.14 -7.23 -10.52
CA HIS A 7 13.87 -8.57 -9.97
C HIS A 7 13.92 -8.57 -8.43
N LEU A 8 14.89 -7.87 -7.84
CA LEU A 8 14.94 -7.63 -6.39
C LEU A 8 13.76 -6.78 -5.92
N GLU A 9 13.33 -5.80 -6.72
CA GLU A 9 12.09 -5.05 -6.49
C GLU A 9 10.87 -5.98 -6.55
N ARG A 10 10.78 -6.89 -7.53
CA ARG A 10 9.67 -7.85 -7.65
C ARG A 10 9.52 -8.79 -6.45
N LEU A 11 10.64 -9.21 -5.84
CA LEU A 11 10.65 -10.11 -4.68
C LEU A 11 10.28 -9.39 -3.37
N ASN A 12 10.56 -8.10 -3.24
CA ASN A 12 10.13 -7.29 -2.09
C ASN A 12 8.70 -6.72 -2.29
N MET A 13 8.29 -6.47 -3.54
CA MET A 13 6.98 -5.90 -3.92
C MET A 13 5.80 -6.85 -3.75
N LYS A 14 6.00 -8.17 -3.76
CA LYS A 14 4.93 -9.14 -3.44
C LYS A 14 4.50 -9.12 -1.97
N SER A 15 5.21 -8.42 -1.08
CA SER A 15 5.00 -8.48 0.38
C SER A 15 4.30 -7.26 1.01
N ILE A 16 4.39 -6.08 0.40
CA ILE A 16 3.80 -4.84 0.97
C ILE A 16 2.41 -4.56 0.40
N ARG A 17 2.24 -4.74 -0.91
CA ARG A 17 0.96 -4.60 -1.58
C ARG A 17 -0.07 -5.56 -1.00
N ASP A 18 0.32 -6.83 -0.89
CA ASP A 18 -0.56 -7.89 -0.40
C ASP A 18 -0.95 -7.68 1.07
N ARG A 19 0.02 -7.35 1.94
CA ARG A 19 -0.25 -6.95 3.34
C ARG A 19 -1.17 -5.73 3.44
N LEU A 20 -0.98 -4.72 2.60
CA LEU A 20 -1.82 -3.54 2.61
C LEU A 20 -3.25 -3.89 2.18
N ILE A 21 -3.41 -4.68 1.11
CA ILE A 21 -4.74 -5.13 0.66
C ILE A 21 -5.40 -5.96 1.76
N HIS A 22 -4.68 -6.95 2.31
CA HIS A 22 -5.18 -7.80 3.38
C HIS A 22 -5.56 -7.00 4.64
N LEU A 23 -4.76 -6.00 5.02
CA LEU A 23 -5.09 -5.09 6.10
C LEU A 23 -6.38 -4.31 5.82
N ILE A 24 -6.54 -3.78 4.61
CA ILE A 24 -7.77 -3.06 4.23
C ILE A 24 -8.97 -4.02 4.14
N GLU A 25 -8.78 -5.28 3.77
CA GLU A 25 -9.85 -6.29 3.75
C GLU A 25 -10.23 -6.82 5.13
N THR A 26 -9.27 -6.89 6.06
CA THR A 26 -9.48 -7.43 7.41
C THR A 26 -9.92 -6.34 8.40
N GLU A 27 -9.22 -5.21 8.39
CA GLU A 27 -9.45 -4.09 9.31
C GLU A 27 -10.28 -2.97 8.68
N GLY A 28 -10.35 -2.92 7.34
CA GLY A 28 -11.19 -1.97 6.64
C GLY A 28 -12.63 -2.47 6.51
N LYS A 29 -13.56 -1.53 6.41
CA LYS A 29 -14.98 -1.79 6.23
C LYS A 29 -15.37 -1.41 4.80
N ASP A 30 -15.93 -2.36 4.06
CA ASP A 30 -16.38 -2.13 2.66
C ASP A 30 -15.23 -1.71 1.72
N GLY A 31 -14.03 -2.29 1.92
CA GLY A 31 -12.83 -1.90 1.16
C GLY A 31 -12.29 -0.51 1.52
N LYS A 32 -12.76 0.10 2.60
CA LYS A 32 -12.29 1.39 3.11
C LYS A 32 -11.55 1.19 4.43
N PHE A 33 -10.31 1.64 4.48
CA PHE A 33 -9.49 1.62 5.68
C PHE A 33 -9.25 3.03 6.20
N PRO A 34 -9.77 3.38 7.39
CA PRO A 34 -9.46 4.66 8.01
C PRO A 34 -8.00 4.68 8.45
N ILE A 35 -7.29 5.77 8.15
CA ILE A 35 -5.92 6.05 8.59
C ILE A 35 -5.94 7.24 9.57
N PRO A 36 -6.47 7.07 10.79
CA PRO A 36 -6.62 8.16 11.75
C PRO A 36 -5.27 8.80 12.12
N SER A 37 -4.21 7.99 12.14
CA SER A 37 -2.84 8.34 12.50
C SER A 37 -1.93 8.64 11.28
N GLY A 38 -2.48 8.62 10.06
CA GLY A 38 -1.79 8.96 8.82
C GLY A 38 -0.88 7.86 8.23
N LEU A 39 -0.51 8.03 6.96
CA LEU A 39 0.25 7.02 6.18
C LEU A 39 1.63 6.68 6.78
N LYS A 40 2.26 7.62 7.50
CA LYS A 40 3.57 7.40 8.12
C LYS A 40 3.49 6.39 9.25
N THR A 41 2.51 6.57 10.14
CA THR A 41 2.27 5.65 11.26
C THR A 41 1.95 4.27 10.73
N LEU A 42 1.08 4.19 9.72
CA LEU A 42 0.72 2.93 9.07
C LEU A 42 1.93 2.18 8.49
N ALA A 43 2.89 2.90 7.89
CA ALA A 43 4.13 2.28 7.41
C ALA A 43 4.95 1.67 8.57
N GLY A 44 5.03 2.39 9.70
CA GLY A 44 5.65 1.90 10.92
C GLY A 44 4.94 0.67 11.51
N GLU A 45 3.60 0.68 11.52
CA GLU A 45 2.78 -0.44 11.99
C GLU A 45 2.93 -1.69 11.12
N LEU A 46 3.08 -1.53 9.80
CA LEU A 46 3.35 -2.64 8.88
C LEU A 46 4.82 -3.14 8.94
N GLY A 47 5.69 -2.46 9.70
CA GLY A 47 7.13 -2.76 9.76
C GLY A 47 7.85 -2.53 8.43
N VAL A 48 7.35 -1.61 7.60
CA VAL A 48 7.91 -1.29 6.28
C VAL A 48 8.52 0.10 6.28
N THR A 49 9.52 0.33 5.43
CA THR A 49 10.08 1.67 5.29
C THR A 49 9.05 2.61 4.66
N HIS A 50 9.01 3.85 5.17
CA HIS A 50 8.15 4.90 4.63
C HIS A 50 8.24 5.01 3.11
N GLU A 51 9.46 5.02 2.55
CA GLU A 51 9.66 5.13 1.11
C GLU A 51 9.09 3.95 0.33
N ALA A 52 9.23 2.72 0.83
CA ALA A 52 8.65 1.54 0.16
C ALA A 52 7.12 1.59 0.22
N PHE A 53 6.56 2.00 1.36
CA PHE A 53 5.12 2.17 1.51
C PHE A 53 4.56 3.24 0.58
N TYR A 54 5.19 4.42 0.53
CA TYR A 54 4.80 5.48 -0.40
C TYR A 54 4.92 5.07 -1.86
N ARG A 55 5.98 4.33 -2.23
CA ARG A 55 6.13 3.79 -3.61
C ARG A 55 4.98 2.85 -3.97
N VAL A 56 4.57 1.97 -3.05
CA VAL A 56 3.46 1.03 -3.29
C VAL A 56 2.13 1.77 -3.38
N ILE A 57 1.85 2.70 -2.48
CA ILE A 57 0.65 3.54 -2.53
C ILE A 57 0.59 4.29 -3.86
N ALA A 58 1.67 4.97 -4.25
CA ALA A 58 1.73 5.70 -5.51
C ALA A 58 1.50 4.78 -6.73
N THR A 59 2.07 3.56 -6.70
CA THR A 59 1.84 2.58 -7.76
C THR A 59 0.37 2.16 -7.83
N LEU A 60 -0.25 1.81 -6.68
CA LEU A 60 -1.66 1.41 -6.62
C LEU A 60 -2.62 2.54 -7.00
N GLN A 61 -2.28 3.78 -6.66
CA GLN A 61 -3.02 4.96 -7.10
C GLN A 61 -2.91 5.16 -8.61
N SER A 62 -1.71 5.00 -9.18
CA SER A 62 -1.53 5.05 -10.64
C SER A 62 -2.29 3.95 -11.38
N GLU A 63 -2.41 2.76 -10.77
CA GLU A 63 -3.18 1.64 -11.31
C GLU A 63 -4.70 1.78 -11.07
N ASN A 64 -5.17 2.87 -10.45
CA ASN A 64 -6.57 3.08 -10.04
C ASN A 64 -7.13 1.99 -9.11
N PHE A 65 -6.24 1.24 -8.44
CA PHE A 65 -6.58 0.13 -7.53
C PHE A 65 -6.85 0.64 -6.10
N LEU A 66 -6.23 1.75 -5.73
CA LEU A 66 -6.34 2.36 -4.40
C LEU A 66 -6.48 3.86 -4.55
N LYS A 67 -7.42 4.46 -3.83
CA LYS A 67 -7.63 5.91 -3.77
C LYS A 67 -7.46 6.36 -2.33
N LYS A 68 -6.76 7.47 -2.12
CA LYS A 68 -6.70 8.12 -0.81
C LYS A 68 -7.74 9.23 -0.80
N GLU A 69 -8.70 9.16 0.13
CA GLU A 69 -9.69 10.20 0.39
C GLU A 69 -9.50 10.76 1.80
N GLY A 70 -8.78 11.88 1.88
CA GLY A 70 -8.47 12.53 3.16
C GLY A 70 -7.70 11.61 4.11
N VAL A 71 -8.41 11.14 5.14
CA VAL A 71 -7.91 10.25 6.20
C VAL A 71 -8.27 8.78 5.98
N GLN A 72 -8.65 8.40 4.75
CA GLN A 72 -9.12 7.05 4.44
C GLN A 72 -8.43 6.53 3.17
N LEU A 73 -8.11 5.24 3.13
CA LEU A 73 -7.77 4.51 1.91
C LEU A 73 -8.99 3.75 1.44
N VAL A 74 -9.31 3.89 0.16
CA VAL A 74 -10.40 3.19 -0.49
C VAL A 74 -9.80 2.27 -1.54
N LEU A 75 -9.99 0.97 -1.39
CA LEU A 75 -9.70 0.01 -2.44
C LEU A 75 -10.79 0.10 -3.49
N ASN A 76 -10.38 0.35 -4.73
CA ASN A 76 -11.26 0.33 -5.87
C ASN A 76 -11.18 -1.09 -6.44
N LYS A 77 -11.94 -2.02 -5.85
CA LYS A 77 -12.12 -3.36 -6.42
C LYS A 77 -12.87 -3.20 -7.73
N LYS A 78 -12.18 -3.44 -8.84
CA LYS A 78 -12.78 -3.48 -10.17
C LYS A 78 -13.43 -4.83 -10.42
#